data_AF-A0A2A5FVF7-F1
#
_entry.id   AF-A0A2A5FVF7-F1
#
_cell.length_a   1.000
_cell.length_b   1.000
_cell.length_c   1.000
_cell.angle_alpha   90.00
_cell.angle_beta   90.00
_cell.angle_gamma   90.00
#
_symmetry.space_group_name_H-M   'P 1'
#
loop_
_entity.id
_entity.type
_entity.pdbx_description
1 polymer ?
#
loop_
_entity_poly.entity_id
_entity_poly.type
_entity_poly.pdbx_seq_one_letter_code
_entity_poly.pdbx_strand_id
1 'polypeptide(L)'
;MKTYNYKILFVVFLFLTIVTNPALSQNNEGSWYTLLRNKLLKITITQDSIFLTKVRFENPEQDYGYNSFSSKIEKTITTNTNTCFILSSKKDSTVTFNIFYFNLIDAKAQISMHVESMNNDYSSINEAENAVPHFSDQQLKITFLLLQKIEKIKLGKLISSMTVEEFNRYANKIIENDSINQIYYGQKYKLGYLYGESTSRIILADLGINSLVKGNVHDKMLSFFAENEETKDLFLEMSGRK
;
A
#
# COMPACT_ATOMS: atom_id res chain seq x y z
N MET A 1 -17.46 52.52 -32.82
CA MET A 1 -16.79 51.62 -31.86
C MET A 1 -17.85 50.84 -31.10
N LYS A 2 -17.94 49.52 -31.29
CA LYS A 2 -18.80 48.66 -30.46
C LYS A 2 -17.98 48.25 -29.24
N THR A 3 -18.35 48.77 -28.06
CA THR A 3 -17.85 48.30 -26.78
C THR A 3 -18.47 46.93 -26.51
N TYR A 4 -17.72 45.87 -26.79
CA TYR A 4 -18.12 44.53 -26.39
C TYR A 4 -18.14 44.45 -24.87
N ASN A 5 -19.26 43.97 -24.31
CA ASN A 5 -19.45 43.79 -22.87
C ASN A 5 -18.53 42.67 -22.33
N TYR A 6 -17.27 43.00 -22.06
CA TYR A 6 -16.26 42.07 -21.50
C TYR A 6 -16.72 41.43 -20.18
N LYS A 7 -17.67 42.03 -19.47
CA LYS A 7 -18.28 41.48 -18.25
C LYS A 7 -19.04 40.17 -18.50
N ILE A 8 -19.71 40.03 -19.65
CA ILE A 8 -20.47 38.81 -19.98
C ILE A 8 -19.50 37.68 -20.38
N LEU A 9 -18.43 38.03 -21.11
CA LEU A 9 -17.40 37.06 -21.51
C LEU A 9 -16.66 36.49 -20.29
N PHE A 10 -16.39 37.34 -19.28
CA PHE A 10 -15.74 36.91 -18.03
C PHE A 10 -16.61 35.97 -17.20
N VAL A 11 -17.93 36.21 -17.13
CA VAL A 11 -18.88 35.34 -16.40
C VAL A 11 -19.03 33.99 -17.11
N VAL A 12 -19.09 33.96 -18.44
CA VAL A 12 -19.13 32.69 -19.20
C VAL A 12 -17.84 31.89 -19.03
N PHE A 13 -16.68 32.56 -18.98
CA PHE A 13 -15.39 31.91 -18.70
C PHE A 13 -15.33 31.33 -17.28
N LEU A 14 -15.88 32.05 -16.28
CA LEU A 14 -15.97 31.57 -14.90
C LEU A 14 -16.89 30.35 -14.77
N PHE A 15 -18.02 30.33 -15.48
CA PHE A 15 -18.92 29.18 -15.50
C PHE A 15 -18.32 27.98 -16.24
N LEU A 16 -17.55 28.19 -17.31
CA LEU A 16 -16.83 27.10 -17.99
C LEU A 16 -15.73 26.50 -17.11
N THR A 17 -15.08 27.26 -16.23
CA THR A 17 -14.12 26.72 -15.26
C THR A 17 -14.79 25.96 -14.11
N ILE A 18 -16.08 26.21 -13.81
CA ILE A 18 -16.80 25.54 -12.72
C ILE A 18 -17.44 24.22 -13.19
N VAL A 19 -17.66 24.02 -14.49
CA VAL A 19 -18.29 22.80 -15.03
C VAL A 19 -17.28 21.69 -15.38
N THR A 20 -15.98 21.92 -15.20
CA THR A 20 -14.96 20.85 -15.21
C THR A 20 -14.31 20.70 -13.83
N ASN A 21 -15.12 20.49 -12.80
CA ASN A 21 -14.67 19.63 -11.71
C ASN A 21 -15.43 18.31 -11.85
N PRO A 22 -15.01 17.40 -12.75
CA PRO A 22 -15.08 16.02 -12.31
C PRO A 22 -14.31 16.03 -11.00
N ALA A 23 -14.93 15.65 -9.88
CA ALA A 23 -14.17 15.16 -8.75
C ALA A 23 -13.06 14.31 -9.36
N LEU A 24 -11.79 14.76 -9.27
CA LEU A 24 -10.68 14.12 -9.96
C LEU A 24 -10.87 12.64 -9.73
N SER A 25 -11.25 11.90 -10.78
CA SER A 25 -11.31 10.46 -10.66
C SER A 25 -9.86 10.12 -10.41
N GLN A 26 -9.51 9.85 -9.15
CA GLN A 26 -8.21 9.35 -8.78
C GLN A 26 -8.07 8.10 -9.62
N ASN A 27 -7.28 8.18 -10.69
CA ASN A 27 -7.13 7.06 -11.58
C ASN A 27 -6.25 6.06 -10.82
N ASN A 28 -6.89 5.10 -10.16
CA ASN A 28 -6.21 4.06 -9.43
C ASN A 28 -5.65 2.99 -10.38
N GLU A 29 -5.99 3.04 -11.67
CA GLU A 29 -5.41 2.17 -12.67
C GLU A 29 -3.89 2.34 -12.75
N GLY A 30 -3.21 1.23 -13.00
CA GLY A 30 -1.76 1.19 -13.07
C GLY A 30 -1.16 0.09 -12.21
N SER A 31 0.16 0.16 -12.09
CA SER A 31 0.97 -0.83 -11.39
C SER A 31 1.60 -0.24 -10.14
N TRP A 32 1.39 -0.94 -9.02
CA TRP A 32 1.82 -0.51 -7.70
C TRP A 32 2.58 -1.64 -7.01
N TYR A 33 3.62 -1.29 -6.26
CA TYR A 33 4.59 -2.26 -5.77
C TYR A 33 4.80 -2.12 -4.26
N THR A 34 4.74 -3.23 -3.52
CA THR A 34 5.20 -3.26 -2.13
C THR A 34 6.35 -4.23 -1.96
N LEU A 35 7.24 -3.93 -1.02
CA LEU A 35 8.45 -4.71 -0.78
C LEU A 35 8.11 -5.92 0.09
N LEU A 36 8.55 -7.11 -0.32
CA LEU A 36 8.47 -8.33 0.48
C LEU A 36 9.87 -8.89 0.73
N ARG A 37 9.96 -9.99 1.49
CA ARG A 37 11.24 -10.55 1.94
C ARG A 37 12.30 -10.77 0.84
N ASN A 38 11.89 -11.23 -0.34
CA ASN A 38 12.80 -11.60 -1.43
C ASN A 38 12.32 -11.14 -2.82
N LYS A 39 11.26 -10.33 -2.86
CA LYS A 39 10.51 -10.01 -4.08
C LYS A 39 9.64 -8.78 -3.85
N LEU A 40 9.05 -8.27 -4.92
CA LEU A 40 7.96 -7.30 -4.82
C LEU A 40 6.63 -8.03 -4.98
N LEU A 41 5.60 -7.51 -4.33
CA LEU A 41 4.23 -7.77 -4.75
C LEU A 41 3.77 -6.60 -5.62
N LYS A 42 3.44 -6.90 -6.87
CA LYS A 42 2.86 -5.99 -7.85
C LYS A 42 1.33 -6.14 -7.81
N ILE A 43 0.63 -5.02 -7.61
CA ILE A 43 -0.80 -4.89 -7.87
C ILE A 43 -0.95 -4.20 -9.21
N THR A 44 -1.71 -4.78 -10.12
CA THR A 44 -2.15 -4.11 -11.35
C THR A 44 -3.65 -3.90 -11.26
N ILE A 45 -4.07 -2.63 -11.28
CA ILE A 45 -5.48 -2.24 -11.33
C ILE A 45 -5.77 -1.80 -12.76
N THR A 46 -6.82 -2.36 -13.34
CA THR A 46 -7.35 -2.00 -14.64
C THR A 46 -8.80 -1.53 -14.45
N GLN A 47 -9.45 -1.13 -15.54
CA GLN A 47 -10.84 -0.70 -15.49
C GLN A 47 -11.78 -1.79 -14.93
N ASP A 48 -11.52 -3.07 -15.22
CA ASP A 48 -12.45 -4.17 -14.94
C ASP A 48 -11.86 -5.25 -14.04
N SER A 49 -10.58 -5.18 -13.69
CA SER A 49 -9.87 -6.27 -13.00
C SER A 49 -8.74 -5.78 -12.09
N ILE A 50 -8.44 -6.56 -11.05
CA ILE A 50 -7.26 -6.43 -10.20
C ILE A 50 -6.43 -7.71 -10.25
N PHE A 51 -5.12 -7.53 -10.42
CA PHE A 51 -4.13 -8.60 -10.45
C PHE A 51 -3.10 -8.43 -9.33
N LEU A 52 -2.82 -9.49 -8.58
CA LEU A 52 -1.71 -9.54 -7.63
C LEU A 52 -0.68 -10.54 -8.13
N THR A 53 0.54 -10.05 -8.40
CA THR A 53 1.63 -10.84 -8.97
C THR A 53 2.91 -10.64 -8.18
N LYS A 54 3.69 -11.71 -7.98
CA LYS A 54 5.00 -11.63 -7.32
C LYS A 54 6.07 -11.42 -8.38
N VAL A 55 6.89 -10.38 -8.25
CA VAL A 55 7.91 -9.99 -9.26
C VAL A 55 9.29 -9.80 -8.62
N ARG A 56 10.35 -9.84 -9.45
CA ARG A 56 11.75 -9.69 -8.99
C ARG A 56 12.09 -8.25 -8.65
N PHE A 57 13.06 -8.04 -7.77
CA PHE A 57 13.58 -6.70 -7.47
C PHE A 57 14.32 -6.12 -8.69
N GLU A 58 15.10 -6.98 -9.34
CA GLU A 58 15.95 -6.64 -10.48
C GLU A 58 15.13 -6.42 -11.75
N ASN A 59 14.01 -7.13 -11.87
CA ASN A 59 13.09 -7.01 -12.99
C ASN A 59 11.63 -7.01 -12.48
N PRO A 60 11.09 -5.84 -12.10
CA PRO A 60 9.72 -5.70 -11.59
C PRO A 60 8.62 -6.03 -12.61
N GLU A 61 8.97 -6.22 -13.89
CA GLU A 61 8.04 -6.65 -14.94
C GLU A 61 8.04 -8.18 -15.13
N GLN A 62 9.01 -8.90 -14.56
CA GLN A 62 9.10 -10.35 -14.69
C GLN A 62 8.39 -11.06 -13.53
N ASP A 63 7.33 -11.77 -13.87
CA ASP A 63 6.61 -12.66 -12.95
C ASP A 63 7.53 -13.80 -12.45
N TYR A 64 7.43 -14.11 -11.16
CA TYR A 64 8.04 -15.28 -10.54
C TYR A 64 7.37 -16.61 -10.93
N GLY A 65 6.24 -16.57 -11.65
CA GLY A 65 5.54 -17.76 -12.16
C GLY A 65 4.71 -18.48 -11.09
N TYR A 66 4.33 -17.79 -10.01
CA TYR A 66 3.53 -18.35 -8.92
C TYR A 66 2.22 -17.58 -8.75
N ASN A 67 1.10 -18.31 -8.83
CA ASN A 67 -0.27 -17.93 -8.42
C ASN A 67 -0.56 -16.42 -8.49
N SER A 68 -0.83 -15.92 -9.68
CA SER A 68 -1.46 -14.62 -9.87
C SER A 68 -2.88 -14.69 -9.31
N PHE A 69 -3.19 -13.88 -8.29
CA PHE A 69 -4.59 -13.63 -7.94
C PHE A 69 -5.15 -12.69 -9.00
N SER A 70 -6.25 -13.08 -9.63
CA SER A 70 -6.98 -12.27 -10.60
C SER A 70 -8.42 -12.21 -10.16
N SER A 71 -8.96 -11.00 -10.03
CA SER A 71 -10.35 -10.77 -9.67
C SER A 71 -10.96 -9.71 -10.56
N LYS A 72 -12.20 -9.94 -10.95
CA LYS A 72 -13.00 -8.96 -11.70
C LYS A 72 -13.56 -7.93 -10.73
N ILE A 73 -13.48 -6.66 -11.10
CA ILE A 73 -14.15 -5.55 -10.44
C ILE A 73 -15.62 -5.58 -10.87
N GLU A 74 -16.51 -5.82 -9.90
CA GLU A 74 -17.95 -5.81 -10.12
C GLU A 74 -18.55 -4.43 -9.82
N LYS A 75 -17.93 -3.67 -8.90
CA LYS A 75 -18.36 -2.33 -8.54
C LYS A 75 -17.22 -1.50 -7.98
N THR A 76 -17.19 -0.21 -8.33
CA THR A 76 -16.29 0.79 -7.76
C THR A 76 -17.11 1.80 -6.96
N ILE A 77 -16.74 2.02 -5.70
CA ILE A 77 -17.40 2.96 -4.79
C ILE A 77 -16.35 3.97 -4.34
N THR A 78 -16.52 5.22 -4.75
CA THR A 78 -15.63 6.32 -4.35
C THR A 78 -16.24 7.08 -3.17
N THR A 79 -15.52 7.14 -2.06
CA THR A 79 -15.91 7.87 -0.84
C THR A 79 -14.81 8.88 -0.48
N ASN A 80 -15.08 10.18 -0.63
CA ASN A 80 -14.09 11.25 -0.42
C ASN A 80 -12.73 10.96 -1.12
N THR A 81 -11.68 10.65 -0.36
CA THR A 81 -10.31 10.35 -0.83
C THR A 81 -10.05 8.86 -1.07
N ASN A 82 -11.06 8.02 -0.87
CA ASN A 82 -10.90 6.57 -0.86
C ASN A 82 -11.69 5.95 -2.00
N THR A 83 -11.09 4.94 -2.64
CA THR A 83 -11.75 4.12 -3.64
C THR A 83 -11.84 2.70 -3.16
N CYS A 84 -13.04 2.15 -3.16
CA CYS A 84 -13.35 0.81 -2.77
C CYS A 84 -13.75 0.00 -4.01
N PHE A 85 -13.12 -1.16 -4.22
CA PHE A 85 -13.50 -2.11 -5.26
C PHE A 85 -14.19 -3.31 -4.63
N ILE A 86 -15.38 -3.63 -5.15
CA ILE A 86 -16.02 -4.92 -4.89
C ILE A 86 -15.57 -5.88 -5.98
N LEU A 87 -14.86 -6.93 -5.57
CA LEU A 87 -14.24 -7.90 -6.44
C LEU A 87 -15.02 -9.21 -6.40
N SER A 88 -15.23 -9.85 -7.55
CA SER A 88 -15.69 -11.24 -7.58
C SER A 88 -14.51 -12.22 -7.62
N SER A 89 -14.70 -13.34 -6.94
CA SER A 89 -13.86 -14.53 -7.06
C SER A 89 -14.75 -15.76 -7.23
N LYS A 90 -14.32 -16.69 -8.09
CA LYS A 90 -15.01 -17.96 -8.29
C LYS A 90 -14.20 -19.09 -7.69
N LYS A 91 -14.78 -19.81 -6.73
CA LYS A 91 -14.19 -21.02 -6.14
C LYS A 91 -15.24 -22.12 -6.13
N ASP A 92 -14.90 -23.28 -6.69
CA ASP A 92 -15.76 -24.48 -6.69
C ASP A 92 -17.19 -24.21 -7.20
N SER A 93 -17.31 -23.36 -8.24
CA SER A 93 -18.57 -22.88 -8.85
C SER A 93 -19.42 -21.87 -8.07
N THR A 94 -19.03 -21.55 -6.82
CA THR A 94 -19.63 -20.46 -6.06
C THR A 94 -18.92 -19.15 -6.38
N VAL A 95 -19.70 -18.10 -6.68
CA VAL A 95 -19.18 -16.74 -6.79
C VAL A 95 -19.25 -16.09 -5.41
N THR A 96 -18.11 -15.61 -4.93
CA THR A 96 -18.03 -14.81 -3.71
C THR A 96 -17.56 -13.41 -4.06
N PHE A 97 -17.95 -12.45 -3.24
CA PHE A 97 -17.54 -11.06 -3.38
C PHE A 97 -16.62 -10.69 -2.21
N ASN A 98 -15.50 -10.04 -2.52
CA ASN A 98 -14.56 -9.50 -1.55
C ASN A 98 -14.47 -7.99 -1.75
N ILE A 99 -14.06 -7.28 -0.71
CA ILE A 99 -13.84 -5.84 -0.80
C ILE A 99 -12.32 -5.59 -0.87
N PHE A 100 -11.93 -4.56 -1.60
CA PHE A 100 -10.55 -4.12 -1.69
C PHE A 100 -10.56 -2.59 -1.59
N TYR A 101 -10.12 -2.08 -0.45
CA TYR A 101 -10.16 -0.66 -0.16
C TYR A 101 -8.79 -0.01 -0.41
N PHE A 102 -8.78 1.04 -1.22
CA PHE A 102 -7.60 1.80 -1.60
C PHE A 102 -7.75 3.26 -1.21
N ASN A 103 -6.68 3.83 -0.68
CA ASN A 103 -6.54 5.25 -0.44
C ASN A 103 -5.33 5.74 -1.23
N LEU A 104 -5.56 6.61 -2.22
CA LEU A 104 -4.48 7.23 -2.97
C LEU A 104 -3.91 8.39 -2.16
N ILE A 105 -2.64 8.26 -1.76
CA ILE A 105 -1.89 9.29 -1.04
C ILE A 105 -1.01 10.02 -2.06
N ASP A 106 -1.67 10.86 -2.86
CA ASP A 106 -1.09 11.52 -4.04
C ASP A 106 0.20 12.32 -3.72
N ALA A 107 0.23 13.00 -2.57
CA ALA A 107 1.38 13.83 -2.15
C ALA A 107 2.72 13.08 -1.99
N LYS A 108 2.73 11.73 -2.00
CA LYS A 108 3.95 10.93 -1.80
C LYS A 108 4.27 9.95 -2.93
N ALA A 109 3.50 9.93 -4.02
CA ALA A 109 3.58 8.86 -5.03
C ALA A 109 3.40 7.46 -4.41
N GLN A 110 2.49 7.35 -3.44
CA GLN A 110 2.17 6.14 -2.69
C GLN A 110 0.66 5.89 -2.74
N ILE A 111 0.26 4.64 -2.79
CA ILE A 111 -1.10 4.23 -2.42
C ILE A 111 -1.02 3.41 -1.14
N SER A 112 -2.05 3.51 -0.32
CA SER A 112 -2.26 2.56 0.77
C SER A 112 -3.43 1.67 0.41
N MET A 113 -3.18 0.37 0.34
CA MET A 113 -4.24 -0.63 0.34
C MET A 113 -4.58 -0.93 1.79
N HIS A 114 -5.85 -0.79 2.16
CA HIS A 114 -6.29 -1.28 3.46
C HIS A 114 -6.37 -2.80 3.38
N VAL A 115 -5.85 -3.44 4.42
CA VAL A 115 -5.86 -4.87 4.61
C VAL A 115 -7.10 -5.21 5.41
N GLU A 116 -7.97 -6.03 4.84
CA GLU A 116 -9.23 -6.36 5.47
C GLU A 116 -9.04 -7.25 6.70
N SER A 117 -9.74 -6.90 7.77
CA SER A 117 -9.91 -7.77 8.93
C SER A 117 -10.89 -8.89 8.57
N MET A 118 -10.34 -10.09 8.35
CA MET A 118 -11.01 -11.37 8.05
C MET A 118 -11.77 -11.56 6.73
N ASN A 119 -11.83 -12.85 6.35
CA ASN A 119 -12.37 -13.50 5.16
C ASN A 119 -13.89 -13.31 4.97
N ASN A 120 -14.38 -12.08 4.86
CA ASN A 120 -15.77 -11.88 4.50
C ASN A 120 -15.92 -12.03 2.99
N ASP A 121 -16.01 -13.30 2.56
CA ASP A 121 -16.60 -13.64 1.27
C ASP A 121 -18.11 -13.36 1.38
N TYR A 122 -18.56 -12.26 0.79
CA TYR A 122 -19.97 -11.91 0.69
C TYR A 122 -20.65 -12.78 -0.36
N SER A 123 -21.93 -13.09 -0.13
CA SER A 123 -22.71 -13.92 -1.06
C SER A 123 -23.32 -13.11 -2.21
N SER A 124 -23.38 -11.77 -2.06
CA SER A 124 -23.88 -10.85 -3.08
C SER A 124 -23.15 -9.50 -3.08
N ILE A 125 -23.22 -8.79 -4.21
CA ILE A 125 -22.68 -7.41 -4.35
C ILE A 125 -23.32 -6.46 -3.33
N ASN A 126 -24.63 -6.60 -3.08
CA ASN A 126 -25.36 -5.72 -2.16
C ASN A 126 -24.89 -5.88 -0.71
N GLU A 127 -24.61 -7.12 -0.28
CA GLU A 127 -24.04 -7.37 1.05
C GLU A 127 -22.64 -6.75 1.19
N ALA A 128 -21.81 -6.89 0.16
CA ALA A 128 -20.49 -6.27 0.14
C ALA A 128 -20.60 -4.73 0.19
N GLU A 129 -21.46 -4.12 -0.64
CA GLU A 129 -21.67 -2.68 -0.67
C GLU A 129 -22.12 -2.12 0.69
N ASN A 130 -23.07 -2.79 1.35
CA ASN A 130 -23.57 -2.38 2.67
C ASN A 130 -22.49 -2.46 3.76
N ALA A 131 -21.45 -3.27 3.56
CA ALA A 131 -20.36 -3.39 4.51
C ALA A 131 -19.29 -2.30 4.36
N VAL A 132 -19.17 -1.66 3.18
CA VAL A 132 -18.15 -0.62 2.86
C VAL A 132 -17.99 0.46 3.93
N PRO A 133 -19.06 1.05 4.50
CA PRO A 133 -18.94 2.09 5.53
C PRO A 133 -18.21 1.63 6.80
N HIS A 134 -18.21 0.33 7.10
CA HIS A 134 -17.56 -0.21 8.30
C HIS A 134 -16.05 -0.51 8.10
N PHE A 135 -15.57 -0.50 6.85
CA PHE A 135 -14.15 -0.76 6.54
C PHE A 135 -13.26 0.46 6.76
N SER A 136 -13.81 1.68 6.86
CA SER A 136 -13.00 2.85 7.23
C SER A 136 -12.39 2.72 8.63
N ASP A 137 -12.95 1.88 9.49
CA ASP A 137 -12.62 1.84 10.91
C ASP A 137 -11.58 0.75 11.25
N GLN A 138 -11.26 -0.14 10.30
CA GLN A 138 -10.32 -1.25 10.46
C GLN A 138 -9.11 -1.03 9.53
N GLN A 139 -7.96 -0.58 10.07
CA GLN A 139 -6.94 0.11 9.28
C GLN A 139 -5.54 -0.47 9.32
N LEU A 140 -5.37 -1.79 9.20
CA LEU A 140 -4.05 -2.28 8.80
C LEU A 140 -3.80 -1.84 7.35
N LYS A 141 -2.73 -1.08 7.07
CA LYS A 141 -2.46 -0.53 5.72
C LYS A 141 -1.16 -1.07 5.16
N ILE A 142 -1.21 -1.61 3.95
CA ILE A 142 -0.01 -1.92 3.16
C ILE A 142 0.23 -0.77 2.20
N THR A 143 1.40 -0.16 2.31
CA THR A 143 1.84 0.88 1.38
C THR A 143 2.39 0.24 0.12
N PHE A 144 1.90 0.70 -1.04
CA PHE A 144 2.44 0.41 -2.35
C PHE A 144 2.99 1.68 -2.98
N LEU A 145 4.03 1.49 -3.79
CA LEU A 145 4.88 2.51 -4.35
C LEU A 145 4.80 2.44 -5.88
N LEU A 146 4.97 3.57 -6.56
CA LEU A 146 5.24 3.56 -8.00
C LEU A 146 6.61 2.95 -8.31
N LEU A 147 6.77 2.43 -9.52
CA LEU A 147 8.04 1.87 -10.01
C LEU A 147 9.20 2.86 -9.86
N GLN A 148 8.97 4.15 -10.09
CA GLN A 148 9.97 5.20 -9.91
C GLN A 148 10.55 5.24 -8.48
N LYS A 149 9.71 5.01 -7.46
CA LYS A 149 10.15 4.95 -6.07
C LYS A 149 10.92 3.65 -5.80
N ILE A 150 10.55 2.52 -6.43
CA ILE A 150 11.33 1.27 -6.39
C ILE A 150 12.75 1.50 -6.95
N GLU A 151 12.87 2.14 -8.11
CA GLU A 151 14.18 2.47 -8.70
C GLU A 151 14.99 3.40 -7.80
N LYS A 152 14.34 4.38 -7.14
CA LYS A 152 15.00 5.25 -6.15
C LYS A 152 15.54 4.48 -4.94
N ILE A 153 14.84 3.44 -4.47
CA ILE A 153 15.30 2.61 -3.33
C ILE A 153 16.58 1.85 -3.70
N LYS A 154 16.74 1.40 -4.95
CA LYS A 154 17.96 0.71 -5.41
C LYS A 154 19.22 1.57 -5.26
N LEU A 155 19.07 2.90 -5.36
CA LEU A 155 20.14 3.88 -5.22
C LEU A 155 20.45 4.23 -3.76
N GLY A 156 19.67 3.69 -2.80
CA GLY A 156 19.88 3.92 -1.38
C GLY A 156 21.18 3.31 -0.86
N LYS A 157 21.58 3.75 0.33
CA LYS A 157 22.75 3.23 1.05
C LYS A 157 22.60 1.73 1.32
N LEU A 158 23.69 0.98 1.25
CA LEU A 158 23.67 -0.46 1.52
C LEU A 158 23.26 -0.74 2.97
N ILE A 159 22.32 -1.67 3.17
CA ILE A 159 21.85 -2.06 4.51
C ILE A 159 22.98 -2.58 5.41
N SER A 160 24.02 -3.18 4.83
CA SER A 160 25.21 -3.67 5.55
C SER A 160 26.12 -2.55 6.07
N SER A 161 25.91 -1.31 5.64
CA SER A 161 26.67 -0.13 6.07
C SER A 161 25.88 0.77 7.02
N MET A 162 24.75 0.26 7.53
CA MET A 162 23.89 0.99 8.45
C MET A 162 24.64 1.34 9.74
N THR A 163 24.49 2.55 10.22
CA THR A 163 25.05 3.00 11.51
C THR A 163 24.09 2.71 12.67
N VAL A 164 24.61 2.78 13.90
CA VAL A 164 23.79 2.71 15.12
C VAL A 164 22.70 3.78 15.12
N GLU A 165 23.02 5.01 14.73
CA GLU A 165 22.03 6.10 14.65
C GLU A 165 20.91 5.78 13.64
N GLU A 166 21.27 5.28 12.45
CA GLU A 166 20.28 4.90 11.42
C GLU A 166 19.40 3.75 11.89
N PHE A 167 19.99 2.76 12.57
CA PHE A 167 19.23 1.66 13.17
C PHE A 167 18.27 2.16 14.26
N ASN A 168 18.71 3.07 15.14
CA ASN A 168 17.86 3.64 16.18
C ASN A 168 16.65 4.37 15.57
N ARG A 169 16.87 5.12 14.48
CA ARG A 169 15.76 5.79 13.75
C ARG A 169 14.82 4.78 13.10
N TYR A 170 15.36 3.69 12.56
CA TYR A 170 14.57 2.59 12.00
C TYR A 170 13.72 1.91 13.08
N ALA A 171 14.32 1.47 14.17
CA ALA A 171 13.64 0.75 15.26
C ALA A 171 12.54 1.59 15.93
N ASN A 172 12.82 2.87 16.21
CA ASN A 172 11.81 3.77 16.77
C ASN A 172 10.59 3.93 15.86
N LYS A 173 10.79 4.01 14.53
CA LYS A 173 9.67 4.06 13.58
C LYS A 173 8.86 2.77 13.53
N ILE A 174 9.50 1.61 13.74
CA ILE A 174 8.80 0.33 13.85
C ILE A 174 7.93 0.35 15.12
N ILE A 175 8.50 0.71 16.26
CA ILE A 175 7.80 0.79 17.55
C ILE A 175 6.61 1.76 17.47
N GLU A 176 6.81 2.94 16.87
CA GLU A 176 5.74 3.92 16.64
C GLU A 176 4.61 3.33 15.79
N ASN A 177 4.95 2.72 14.65
CA ASN A 177 3.95 2.08 13.79
C ASN A 177 3.22 0.94 14.49
N ASP A 178 3.94 0.09 15.24
CA ASP A 178 3.34 -1.05 15.94
C ASP A 178 2.43 -0.57 17.08
N SER A 179 2.79 0.49 17.79
CA SER A 179 1.95 1.14 18.82
C SER A 179 0.64 1.68 18.24
N ILE A 180 0.69 2.37 17.09
CA ILE A 180 -0.51 2.87 16.39
C ILE A 180 -1.41 1.69 15.98
N ASN A 181 -0.82 0.57 15.58
CA ASN A 181 -1.54 -0.61 15.13
C ASN A 181 -1.89 -1.58 16.27
N GLN A 182 -1.64 -1.22 17.54
CA GLN A 182 -1.77 -2.14 18.66
C GLN A 182 -3.19 -2.67 18.83
N ILE A 183 -4.19 -1.82 18.56
CA ILE A 183 -5.62 -2.14 18.60
C ILE A 183 -6.03 -3.21 17.57
N TYR A 184 -5.18 -3.48 16.58
CA TYR A 184 -5.40 -4.47 15.53
C TYR A 184 -4.68 -5.80 15.81
N TYR A 185 -3.74 -5.85 16.76
CA TYR A 185 -3.11 -7.11 17.16
C TYR A 185 -4.12 -8.03 17.88
N GLY A 186 -4.52 -9.10 17.20
CA GLY A 186 -5.53 -10.05 17.68
C GLY A 186 -6.62 -10.33 16.63
N GLN A 187 -6.75 -9.45 15.64
CA GLN A 187 -7.61 -9.69 14.49
C GLN A 187 -6.83 -10.44 13.39
N LYS A 188 -7.49 -11.38 12.71
CA LYS A 188 -6.88 -12.07 11.56
C LYS A 188 -7.08 -11.23 10.31
N TYR A 189 -6.01 -10.72 9.72
CA TYR A 189 -6.10 -9.93 8.49
C TYR A 189 -5.79 -10.79 7.25
N LYS A 190 -6.61 -10.69 6.21
CA LYS A 190 -6.29 -11.28 4.90
C LYS A 190 -5.09 -10.51 4.36
N LEU A 191 -3.96 -11.18 4.12
CA LEU A 191 -2.67 -10.54 3.79
C LEU A 191 -1.98 -9.80 4.96
N GLY A 192 -2.38 -10.01 6.22
CA GLY A 192 -1.69 -9.40 7.37
C GLY A 192 -0.20 -9.74 7.47
N TYR A 193 0.22 -10.90 6.96
CA TYR A 193 1.63 -11.26 6.87
C TYR A 193 2.44 -10.32 5.94
N LEU A 194 1.80 -9.77 4.90
CA LEU A 194 2.44 -8.80 3.99
C LEU A 194 2.70 -7.47 4.70
N TYR A 195 1.85 -7.06 5.64
CA TYR A 195 2.07 -5.84 6.41
C TYR A 195 3.40 -5.90 7.16
N GLY A 196 3.63 -6.94 7.95
CA GLY A 196 4.88 -7.07 8.71
C GLY A 196 6.12 -7.07 7.82
N GLU A 197 6.07 -7.80 6.69
CA GLU A 197 7.20 -7.84 5.75
C GLU A 197 7.43 -6.49 5.03
N SER A 198 6.37 -5.80 4.65
CA SER A 198 6.46 -4.57 3.87
C SER A 198 6.77 -3.33 4.70
N THR A 199 6.14 -3.19 5.87
CA THR A 199 6.29 -2.01 6.74
C THR A 199 7.76 -1.79 7.13
N SER A 200 8.44 -2.84 7.58
CA SER A 200 9.87 -2.79 7.91
C SER A 200 10.71 -2.28 6.73
N ARG A 201 10.48 -2.82 5.53
CA ARG A 201 11.25 -2.47 4.34
C ARG A 201 10.95 -1.09 3.81
N ILE A 202 9.72 -0.63 3.95
CA ILE A 202 9.30 0.72 3.55
C ILE A 202 9.90 1.77 4.50
N ILE A 203 9.94 1.50 5.81
CA ILE A 203 10.62 2.39 6.76
C ILE A 203 12.10 2.52 6.41
N LEU A 204 12.80 1.41 6.13
CA LEU A 204 14.18 1.44 5.68
C LEU A 204 14.36 2.27 4.40
N ALA A 205 13.49 2.07 3.41
CA ALA A 205 13.50 2.82 2.16
C ALA A 205 13.30 4.33 2.38
N ASP A 206 12.41 4.72 3.29
CA ASP A 206 12.16 6.13 3.61
C ASP A 206 13.29 6.76 4.42
N LEU A 207 14.14 5.96 5.06
CA LEU A 207 15.41 6.40 5.66
C LEU A 207 16.57 6.45 4.64
N GLY A 208 16.31 6.19 3.36
CA GLY A 208 17.31 6.21 2.31
C GLY A 208 18.20 4.96 2.25
N ILE A 209 17.83 3.90 2.96
CA ILE A 209 18.52 2.61 2.95
C ILE A 209 17.92 1.72 1.86
N ASN A 210 18.77 1.06 1.08
CA ASN A 210 18.33 0.08 0.10
C ASN A 210 17.79 -1.16 0.82
N SER A 211 16.46 -1.26 0.84
CA SER A 211 15.72 -2.38 1.44
C SER A 211 15.31 -3.46 0.43
N LEU A 212 15.74 -3.35 -0.83
CA LEU A 212 15.55 -4.37 -1.88
C LEU A 212 16.63 -5.46 -1.78
N VAL A 213 16.75 -6.03 -0.59
CA VAL A 213 17.73 -7.06 -0.26
C VAL A 213 17.06 -8.39 0.04
N LYS A 214 17.76 -9.50 -0.21
CA LYS A 214 17.30 -10.83 0.17
C LYS A 214 17.08 -10.92 1.69
N GLY A 215 16.16 -11.78 2.11
CA GLY A 215 15.77 -11.98 3.50
C GLY A 215 16.95 -12.23 4.43
N ASN A 216 17.88 -13.10 4.03
CA ASN A 216 19.08 -13.39 4.82
C ASN A 216 20.00 -12.17 5.04
N VAL A 217 20.03 -11.20 4.12
CA VAL A 217 20.80 -9.96 4.30
C VAL A 217 20.12 -9.06 5.31
N HIS A 218 18.79 -8.96 5.25
CA HIS A 218 18.00 -8.23 6.24
C HIS A 218 18.12 -8.86 7.63
N ASP A 219 18.01 -10.19 7.73
CA ASP A 219 18.12 -10.93 8.98
C ASP A 219 19.52 -10.74 9.61
N LYS A 220 20.58 -10.73 8.80
CA LYS A 220 21.94 -10.42 9.27
C LYS A 220 22.08 -9.00 9.84
N MET A 221 21.43 -8.01 9.23
CA MET A 221 21.41 -6.65 9.79
C MET A 221 20.76 -6.65 11.17
N LEU A 222 19.62 -7.32 11.32
CA LEU A 222 18.93 -7.43 12.61
C LEU A 222 19.80 -8.13 13.66
N SER A 223 20.45 -9.24 13.31
CA SER A 223 21.37 -9.95 14.23
C SER A 223 22.53 -9.08 14.66
N PHE A 224 23.14 -8.31 13.76
CA PHE A 224 24.24 -7.41 14.08
C PHE A 224 23.86 -6.38 15.15
N PHE A 225 22.67 -5.75 15.03
CA PHE A 225 22.20 -4.76 16.01
C PHE A 225 21.59 -5.39 17.27
N ALA A 226 21.17 -6.65 17.23
CA ALA A 226 20.77 -7.38 18.44
C ALA A 226 21.95 -7.66 19.38
N GLU A 227 23.16 -7.82 18.83
CA GLU A 227 24.39 -8.11 19.56
C GLU A 227 25.17 -6.84 19.95
N ASN A 228 24.79 -5.68 19.43
CA ASN A 228 25.43 -4.41 19.76
C ASN A 228 24.84 -3.84 21.05
N GLU A 229 25.69 -3.63 22.06
CA GLU A 229 25.28 -3.15 23.39
C GLU A 229 24.55 -1.79 23.36
N GLU A 230 24.84 -0.90 22.40
CA GLU A 230 24.17 0.40 22.30
C GLU A 230 22.73 0.30 21.77
N THR A 231 22.40 -0.77 21.04
CA THR A 231 21.09 -0.94 20.38
C THR A 231 20.25 -2.08 20.93
N LYS A 232 20.81 -2.88 21.84
CA LYS A 232 20.22 -4.10 22.37
C LYS A 232 18.86 -3.90 23.04
N ASP A 233 18.74 -2.91 23.91
CA ASP A 233 17.47 -2.62 24.61
C ASP A 233 16.38 -2.18 23.63
N LEU A 234 16.75 -1.30 22.69
CA LEU A 234 15.83 -0.84 21.64
C LEU A 234 15.44 -1.98 20.69
N PHE A 235 16.36 -2.89 20.39
CA PHE A 235 16.07 -4.09 19.60
C PHE A 235 15.05 -4.99 20.30
N LEU A 236 15.22 -5.22 21.61
CA LEU A 236 14.28 -6.02 22.40
C LEU A 236 12.88 -5.41 22.37
N GLU A 237 12.77 -4.11 22.61
CA GLU A 237 11.52 -3.36 22.52
C GLU A 237 10.87 -3.47 21.13
N MET A 238 11.64 -3.21 20.07
CA MET A 238 11.20 -3.36 18.68
C MET A 238 10.71 -4.78 18.36
N SER A 239 11.37 -5.79 18.91
CA SER A 239 11.01 -7.20 18.67
C SER A 239 9.76 -7.67 19.44
N GLY A 240 9.18 -6.79 20.29
CA GLY A 240 8.07 -7.13 21.17
C GLY A 240 8.44 -8.08 22.30
N ARG A 241 9.73 -8.32 22.53
CA ARG A 241 10.24 -9.13 23.65
C ARG A 241 10.61 -8.18 24.78
N LYS A 242 9.74 -8.10 25.79
CA LYS A 242 10.06 -7.50 27.08
C LYS A 242 10.80 -8.51 27.96
#